data_AF-A0A8T3KU15-F1
#
_entry.id   AF-A0A8T3KU15-F1
#
_cell.length_a   1.000
_cell.length_b   1.000
_cell.length_c   1.000
_cell.angle_alpha   90.00
_cell.angle_beta   90.00
_cell.angle_gamma   90.00
#
_symmetry.space_group_name_H-M   'P 1'
#
loop_
_entity.id
_entity.type
_entity.pdbx_description
1 polymer ?
#
loop_
_entity_poly.entity_id
_entity_poly.type
_entity_poly.pdbx_seq_one_letter_code
_entity_poly.pdbx_strand_id
1 'polypeptide(L)' 'MLCSHCSSVMVQTESLRDTTTEQSRYECPVCGRTHLQTRQLHVEASPLRPAHTHHFPGGVERTTLR' A
#
# COMPACT_ATOMS: atom_id res chain seq x y z
N MET A 1 -13.11 12.26 10.92
CA MET A 1 -14.06 11.30 11.54
C MET A 1 -14.97 12.04 12.51
N LEU A 2 -16.23 11.60 12.65
CA LEU A 2 -17.19 12.14 13.62
C LEU A 2 -17.34 11.17 14.80
N CYS A 3 -17.47 11.70 16.01
CA CYS A 3 -17.73 10.90 17.20
C CYS A 3 -19.15 10.32 17.14
N SER A 4 -19.29 9.01 17.28
CA SER A 4 -20.60 8.34 17.26
C SER A 4 -21.54 8.74 18.40
N HIS A 5 -21.01 9.35 19.46
CA HIS A 5 -21.79 9.74 20.64
C HIS A 5 -22.28 11.19 20.60
N CYS A 6 -21.42 12.11 20.17
CA CYS A 6 -21.68 13.54 20.26
C CYS A 6 -21.70 14.22 18.90
N SER A 7 -21.54 13.45 17.81
CA SER A 7 -21.40 13.92 16.42
C SER A 7 -20.34 15.00 16.17
N SER A 8 -19.50 15.31 17.18
CA SER A 8 -18.41 16.26 17.08
C SER A 8 -17.24 15.70 16.27
N VAL A 9 -16.46 16.59 15.67
CA VAL A 9 -15.27 16.23 14.90
C VAL A 9 -14.20 15.70 15.86
N MET A 10 -13.70 14.50 15.56
CA MET A 10 -12.60 13.91 16.31
C MET A 10 -11.27 14.49 15.83
N VAL A 11 -10.38 14.75 16.78
CA VAL A 11 -9.04 15.30 16.55
C VAL A 11 -8.03 14.16 16.60
N GLN A 12 -7.07 14.15 15.67
CA GLN A 12 -5.97 13.19 15.72
C GLN A 12 -5.00 13.59 16.83
N THR A 13 -4.75 12.68 17.76
CA THR A 13 -3.84 12.91 18.89
C THR A 13 -2.48 12.26 18.67
N GLU A 14 -2.46 11.07 18.07
CA GLU A 14 -1.25 10.29 17.85
C GLU A 14 -1.26 9.66 16.46
N SER A 15 -0.09 9.52 15.85
CA SER A 15 0.12 8.78 14.61
C SER A 15 1.40 7.97 14.74
N LEU A 16 1.27 6.66 14.56
CA LEU A 16 2.38 5.72 14.49
C LEU A 16 2.42 5.16 13.08
N ARG A 17 3.54 5.32 12.39
CA ARG A 17 3.73 4.78 11.05
C ARG A 17 4.91 3.82 11.02
N ASP A 18 4.61 2.60 10.62
CA ASP A 18 5.56 1.54 10.31
C ASP A 18 5.75 1.42 8.79
N THR A 19 6.64 0.52 8.38
CA THR A 19 6.93 0.25 6.97
C THR A 19 5.71 -0.26 6.20
N THR A 20 4.83 -1.02 6.85
CA THR A 20 3.67 -1.68 6.22
C THR A 20 2.33 -1.21 6.76
N THR A 21 2.30 -0.44 7.85
CA THR A 21 1.06 -0.03 8.52
C THR A 21 1.15 1.39 9.05
N GLU A 22 0.03 2.08 9.08
CA GLU A 22 -0.14 3.37 9.75
C GLU A 22 -1.31 3.26 10.74
N GLN A 23 -1.04 3.57 12.00
CA GLN A 23 -2.02 3.64 13.07
C GLN A 23 -2.22 5.09 13.47
N SER A 24 -3.46 5.56 13.42
CA SER A 24 -3.82 6.92 13.82
C SER A 24 -4.86 6.87 14.92
N ARG A 25 -4.56 7.52 16.05
CA ARG A 25 -5.46 7.65 17.19
C ARG A 25 -6.18 8.99 17.12
N TYR A 26 -7.49 8.93 17.28
CA TYR A 26 -8.37 10.08 17.27
C TYR A 26 -9.09 10.19 18.61
N GLU A 27 -9.27 11.39 19.11
CA GLU A 27 -9.97 11.68 20.35
C GLU A 27 -11.04 12.73 20.13
N CYS A 28 -12.20 12.54 20.76
CA CYS A 28 -13.26 13.54 20.78
C CYS A 28 -13.00 14.53 21.92
N PRO A 29 -12.78 15.83 21.65
CA PRO A 29 -12.50 16.82 22.69
C PRO A 29 -13.72 17.10 23.60
N VAL A 30 -14.93 16.69 23.19
CA VAL A 30 -16.17 16.94 23.93
C VAL A 30 -16.46 15.84 24.95
N CYS A 31 -16.20 14.58 24.59
CA CYS A 31 -16.56 13.42 25.42
C CYS A 31 -15.39 12.50 25.77
N GLY A 32 -14.17 12.83 25.34
CA GLY A 32 -12.95 12.07 25.63
C GLY A 32 -12.86 10.69 24.98
N ARG A 33 -13.80 10.35 24.08
CA ARG A 33 -13.78 9.04 23.43
C ARG A 33 -12.67 8.94 22.41
N THR A 34 -11.93 7.85 22.47
CA THR A 34 -10.84 7.56 21.54
C THR A 34 -11.25 6.53 20.49
N HIS A 35 -10.74 6.69 19.28
CA HIS A 35 -10.88 5.75 18.17
C HIS A 35 -9.52 5.49 17.55
N LEU A 36 -9.18 4.23 17.32
CA LEU A 36 -7.93 3.83 16.67
C LEU A 36 -8.24 3.38 15.23
N GLN A 37 -7.55 3.98 14.27
CA GLN A 37 -7.65 3.60 12.86
C GLN A 37 -6.33 3.02 12.40
N THR A 38 -6.34 1.75 11.97
CA THR A 38 -5.19 1.08 11.37
C THR A 38 -5.39 0.99 9.87
N ARG A 39 -4.39 1.42 9.09
CA ARG A 39 -4.35 1.34 7.63
C ARG A 39 -3.13 0.52 7.23
N GLN A 40 -3.30 -0.43 6.32
CA GLN A 40 -2.17 -1.13 5.72
C GLN A 40 -1.63 -0.28 4.57
N LEU A 41 -0.33 0.01 4.61
CA LEU A 41 0.37 0.68 3.54
C LEU A 41 0.77 -0.41 2.54
N HIS A 42 0.21 -0.37 1.32
CA HIS A 42 0.75 -1.17 0.22
C HIS A 42 2.11 -0.60 -0.14
N VAL A 43 3.16 -1.20 0.41
CA VAL A 43 4.48 -1.10 -0.19
C VAL A 43 4.43 -1.97 -1.43
N GLU A 44 4.41 -1.35 -2.61
CA GLU A 44 4.82 -2.06 -3.82
C GLU A 44 6.28 -2.47 -3.60
N ALA A 45 6.48 -3.66 -3.02
CA ALA A 45 7.71 -4.39 -3.24
C ALA A 45 7.70 -4.68 -4.73
N SER A 46 8.22 -3.75 -5.52
CA SER A 46 8.46 -3.95 -6.94
C SER A 46 9.20 -5.29 -7.02
N PRO A 47 8.59 -6.36 -7.55
CA PRO A 47 9.35 -7.54 -7.85
C PRO A 47 10.36 -7.04 -8.86
N LEU A 48 11.65 -7.12 -8.54
CA LEU A 48 12.69 -7.05 -9.56
C LEU A 48 12.29 -8.12 -10.56
N ARG A 49 11.60 -7.73 -11.64
CA ARG A 49 11.24 -8.64 -12.72
C ARG A 49 12.59 -9.17 -13.19
N PRO A 50 12.89 -10.47 -13.09
CA PRO A 50 14.08 -10.97 -13.74
C PRO A 50 13.90 -10.65 -15.22
N ALA A 51 14.81 -9.85 -15.76
CA ALA A 51 14.88 -9.62 -17.19
C ALA A 51 15.11 -10.98 -17.83
N HIS A 52 14.06 -11.59 -18.39
CA HIS A 52 14.19 -12.75 -19.25
C HIS A 52 14.93 -12.28 -20.51
N THR A 53 16.25 -12.40 -20.50
CA THR A 53 17.06 -12.33 -21.70
C THR A 53 16.65 -13.50 -22.58
N HIS A 54 15.94 -13.23 -23.68
CA HIS A 54 15.72 -14.21 -24.73
C HIS A 54 17.07 -14.53 -25.38
N HIS A 55 17.70 -15.60 -24.90
CA HIS A 55 18.84 -16.23 -25.54
C HIS A 55 18.31 -17.03 -26.75
N PHE A 56 18.54 -16.53 -27.97
CA PHE A 56 18.33 -17.30 -29.19
C PHE A 56 19.62 -18.03 -29.56
N PRO A 57 19.70 -19.37 -29.44
CA PRO A 57 20.79 -20.12 -30.04
C PRO A 57 20.41 -20.48 -31.49
N GLY A 58 21.26 -20.09 -32.43
CA GLY A 58 21.60 -20.80 -33.69
C GLY A 58 20.50 -21.34 -34.61
N GLY A 59 20.63 -21.03 -35.91
CA GLY A 59 20.03 -21.88 -36.94
C GLY A 59 19.78 -21.18 -38.26
N VAL A 60 20.80 -21.10 -39.11
CA VAL A 60 20.63 -20.89 -40.56
C VAL A 60 19.87 -22.09 -41.12
N GLU A 61 18.82 -21.90 -41.94
CA GLU A 61 18.52 -22.76 -43.10
C GLU A 61 17.75 -21.96 -44.17
N ARG A 62 18.38 -21.87 -45.36
CA ARG A 62 17.77 -21.44 -46.62
C ARG A 62 16.81 -22.52 -47.10
N THR A 63 15.64 -22.16 -47.61
CA THR A 63 15.00 -22.77 -48.80
C THR A 63 13.81 -21.90 -49.19
N THR A 64 13.84 -21.29 -50.37
CA THR A 64 12.61 -20.85 -51.06
C THR A 64 12.70 -21.40 -52.47
N LEU A 65 11.94 -22.47 -52.70
CA LEU A 65 11.54 -22.94 -54.02
C LEU A 65 10.53 -21.95 -54.61
N ARG A 66 10.82 -21.41 -55.80
CA ARG A 66 9.95 -21.46 -56.98
C ARG A 66 10.57 -20.75 -58.16
#